data_AF-A0A6B3HY21-F1
#
_entry.id   AF-A0A6B3HY21-F1
#
_cell.length_a   1.000
_cell.length_b   1.000
_cell.length_c   1.000
_cell.angle_alpha   90.00
_cell.angle_beta   90.00
_cell.angle_gamma   90.00
#
_symmetry.space_group_name_H-M   'P 1'
#
loop_
_entity.id
_entity.type
_entity.pdbx_description
1 polymer ?
#
loop_
_entity_poly.entity_id
_entity_poly.type
_entity_poly.pdbx_seq_one_letter_code
_entity_poly.pdbx_strand_id
1 'polypeptide(L)'
;QRVGGPWRPGVRTRRADSREQLAALLRAAADDPFDLEAGPLLRAALIDGPDGQTLALTAHHIVFDAQSLPILLDDLREEYAAGGSEAGAPGRQFRELAAVTERPAPEALARWTDTLRDAPSRLGLAAPAVPEPHGTVPIALPDGLLRRMRPLQERLGMSWFMVASAALTALLHHATGDPRLTFGFPVDTRERDAFARVVGPCLNTVVVPTRCDADTTVGAFLEAVRDGVLDALEDRYVPFAHVVEALNPPRVAGTTPYLDVVLAPQTRAHTPPRVGDARLLPLESAQGSATYGKFALTVGLAVTGERLSGEMVYRGDRLPVDAVRELARLYPLFLAAFAEPGESTVAQLAASLGATRGALRAEVDPGTAVTTSRATAVLAEPEAGVEQRVAAIWASVLGLDPARAPGAEANFFDCGGTSLKLVTLHAELCRAFGTELPVQRLFESTTVGAMARLVARPESPPVAAGSRSGDLDARAAARRRTRRPGTGGRV
;
A
#
# COMPACT_ATOMS: atom_id res chain seq x y z
N GLN A 1 12.60 -18.79 -4.61
CA GLN A 1 13.17 -19.42 -5.82
C GLN A 1 14.43 -18.67 -6.26
N ARG A 2 15.52 -19.35 -6.65
CA ARG A 2 16.66 -18.68 -7.32
C ARG A 2 16.35 -18.64 -8.82
N VAL A 3 16.15 -17.45 -9.38
CA VAL A 3 16.10 -17.27 -10.84
C VAL A 3 17.54 -17.39 -11.36
N GLY A 4 17.83 -18.47 -12.08
CA GLY A 4 19.13 -18.69 -12.74
C GLY A 4 19.30 -17.77 -13.96
N GLY A 5 20.55 -17.48 -14.32
CA GLY A 5 20.88 -16.67 -15.50
C GLY A 5 21.24 -17.52 -16.73
N PRO A 6 21.02 -17.01 -17.96
CA PRO A 6 20.30 -15.77 -18.28
C PRO A 6 18.77 -16.03 -18.31
N TRP A 7 18.01 -15.31 -17.47
CA TRP A 7 16.55 -15.33 -17.53
C TRP A 7 16.07 -14.39 -18.63
N ARG A 8 15.16 -14.86 -19.47
CA ARG A 8 14.48 -14.05 -20.49
C ARG A 8 12.99 -14.03 -20.17
N PRO A 9 12.37 -12.87 -19.90
CA PRO A 9 10.92 -12.80 -19.74
C PRO A 9 10.26 -13.27 -21.03
N GLY A 10 9.33 -14.22 -20.93
CA GLY A 10 8.47 -14.57 -22.06
C GLY A 10 7.62 -13.35 -22.43
N VAL A 11 7.80 -12.82 -23.65
CA VAL A 11 7.00 -11.70 -24.15
C VAL A 11 5.73 -12.26 -24.76
N ARG A 12 4.58 -12.01 -24.12
CA ARG A 12 3.28 -12.41 -24.65
C ARG A 12 2.88 -11.47 -25.79
N THR A 13 2.73 -11.99 -27.01
CA THR A 13 2.23 -11.18 -28.14
C THR A 13 0.70 -11.24 -28.21
N ARG A 14 0.07 -10.10 -28.49
CA ARG A 14 -1.39 -9.95 -28.66
C ARG A 14 -1.67 -8.93 -29.75
N ARG A 15 -2.90 -8.95 -30.27
CA ARG A 15 -3.40 -7.95 -31.21
C ARG A 15 -4.65 -7.29 -30.63
N ALA A 16 -4.77 -5.98 -30.86
CA ALA A 16 -5.92 -5.17 -30.56
C ALA A 16 -6.37 -4.45 -31.84
N ASP A 17 -7.61 -4.71 -32.27
CA ASP A 17 -8.18 -4.11 -33.48
C ASP A 17 -8.79 -2.73 -33.20
N SER A 18 -8.92 -2.33 -31.92
CA SER A 18 -9.41 -1.02 -31.50
C SER A 18 -8.69 -0.49 -30.26
N ARG A 19 -8.79 0.82 -30.01
CA ARG A 19 -8.25 1.46 -28.79
C ARG A 19 -8.92 0.94 -27.52
N GLU A 20 -10.21 0.62 -27.59
CA GLU A 20 -10.96 0.05 -26.47
C GLU A 20 -10.45 -1.36 -26.14
N GLN A 21 -10.19 -2.17 -27.16
CA GLN A 21 -9.62 -3.51 -26.98
C GLN A 21 -8.20 -3.44 -26.42
N LEU A 22 -7.37 -2.49 -26.90
CA LEU A 22 -6.04 -2.25 -26.35
C LEU A 22 -6.13 -1.91 -24.85
N ALA A 23 -7.00 -0.98 -24.47
CA ALA A 23 -7.20 -0.60 -23.07
C ALA A 23 -7.74 -1.76 -22.20
N ALA A 24 -8.58 -2.64 -22.76
CA ALA A 24 -9.05 -3.84 -22.06
C ALA A 24 -7.91 -4.86 -21.85
N LEU A 25 -7.07 -5.10 -22.87
CA LEU A 25 -5.92 -5.99 -22.76
C LEU A 25 -4.88 -5.49 -21.76
N LEU A 26 -4.61 -4.18 -21.75
CA LEU A 26 -3.69 -3.57 -20.77
C LEU A 26 -4.20 -3.72 -19.34
N ARG A 27 -5.49 -3.47 -19.10
CA ARG A 27 -6.13 -3.68 -17.78
C ARG A 27 -6.08 -5.14 -17.37
N ALA A 28 -6.46 -6.06 -18.25
CA ALA A 28 -6.39 -7.49 -17.98
C ALA A 28 -4.95 -7.95 -17.65
N ALA A 29 -3.93 -7.42 -18.32
CA ALA A 29 -2.53 -7.72 -18.01
C ALA A 29 -2.08 -7.17 -16.64
N ALA A 30 -2.61 -6.02 -16.23
CA ALA A 30 -2.32 -5.42 -14.93
C ALA A 30 -3.04 -6.13 -13.78
N ASP A 31 -4.28 -6.57 -14.00
CA ASP A 31 -5.13 -7.21 -12.99
C ASP A 31 -4.89 -8.73 -12.87
N ASP A 32 -4.20 -9.35 -13.84
CA ASP A 32 -3.79 -10.76 -13.80
C ASP A 32 -2.90 -10.98 -12.55
N PRO A 33 -3.30 -11.75 -11.52
CA PRO A 33 -2.50 -11.89 -10.31
C PRO A 33 -1.18 -12.60 -10.58
N PHE A 34 -0.21 -12.42 -9.67
CA PHE A 34 1.04 -13.18 -9.69
C PHE A 34 0.99 -14.33 -8.69
N ASP A 35 1.51 -15.49 -9.10
CA ASP A 35 1.88 -16.55 -8.18
C ASP A 35 3.25 -16.23 -7.56
N LEU A 36 3.25 -15.95 -6.24
CA LEU A 36 4.45 -15.58 -5.48
C LEU A 36 5.41 -16.76 -5.26
N GLU A 37 4.95 -17.99 -5.41
CA GLU A 37 5.74 -19.20 -5.21
C GLU A 37 6.41 -19.65 -6.50
N ALA A 38 5.67 -19.64 -7.62
CA ALA A 38 6.16 -20.17 -8.89
C ALA A 38 7.12 -19.21 -9.62
N GLY A 39 6.94 -17.89 -9.47
CA GLY A 39 7.67 -16.87 -10.22
C GLY A 39 7.61 -17.07 -11.75
N PRO A 40 8.26 -16.21 -12.55
CA PRO A 40 8.86 -14.91 -12.21
C PRO A 40 7.79 -13.83 -11.99
N LEU A 41 8.16 -12.80 -11.23
CA LEU A 41 7.25 -11.72 -10.78
C LEU A 41 7.33 -10.45 -11.63
N LEU A 42 7.75 -10.61 -12.88
CA LEU A 42 7.75 -9.60 -13.94
C LEU A 42 7.23 -10.28 -15.22
N ARG A 43 6.22 -9.67 -15.86
CA ARG A 43 5.67 -10.09 -17.16
C ARG A 43 5.80 -8.97 -18.16
N ALA A 44 6.03 -9.35 -19.42
CA ALA A 44 6.03 -8.45 -20.55
C ALA A 44 4.99 -8.90 -21.58
N ALA A 45 4.27 -7.95 -22.18
CA ALA A 45 3.40 -8.20 -23.31
C ALA A 45 3.63 -7.17 -24.41
N LEU A 46 3.66 -7.61 -25.66
CA LEU A 46 3.71 -6.75 -26.83
C LEU A 46 2.36 -6.82 -27.54
N ILE A 47 1.69 -5.68 -27.67
CA ILE A 47 0.33 -5.59 -28.21
C ILE A 47 0.37 -4.78 -29.50
N ASP A 48 0.08 -5.42 -30.63
CA ASP A 48 -0.12 -4.77 -31.91
C ASP A 48 -1.48 -4.07 -31.91
N GLY A 49 -1.49 -2.74 -31.86
CA GLY A 49 -2.70 -1.92 -31.78
C GLY A 49 -2.95 -1.07 -33.03
N PRO A 50 -4.06 -0.32 -33.05
CA PRO A 50 -4.44 0.53 -34.18
C PRO A 50 -3.47 1.70 -34.44
N ASP A 51 -2.77 2.16 -33.40
CA ASP A 51 -1.82 3.29 -33.47
C ASP A 51 -0.35 2.83 -33.41
N GLY A 52 -0.08 1.53 -33.57
CA GLY A 52 1.25 0.92 -33.48
C GLY A 52 1.39 -0.08 -32.33
N GLN A 53 2.64 -0.42 -31.99
CA GLN A 53 2.94 -1.43 -30.98
C GLN A 53 3.02 -0.83 -29.58
N THR A 54 2.44 -1.52 -28.60
CA THR A 54 2.52 -1.16 -27.17
C THR A 54 3.22 -2.26 -26.39
N LEU A 55 4.30 -1.89 -25.68
CA LEU A 55 4.96 -2.77 -24.71
C LEU A 55 4.37 -2.53 -23.31
N ALA A 56 3.76 -3.55 -22.72
CA ALA A 56 3.28 -3.54 -21.34
C ALA A 56 4.25 -4.32 -20.45
N LEU A 57 4.69 -3.68 -19.36
CA LEU A 57 5.52 -4.29 -18.32
C LEU A 57 4.75 -4.29 -17.01
N THR A 58 4.56 -5.46 -16.42
CA THR A 58 3.83 -5.63 -15.15
C THR A 58 4.75 -6.34 -14.18
N ALA A 59 4.97 -5.75 -12.98
CA ALA A 59 5.85 -6.31 -11.94
C ALA A 59 5.13 -6.35 -10.59
N HIS A 60 5.42 -7.35 -9.77
CA HIS A 60 4.94 -7.39 -8.39
C HIS A 60 5.83 -6.53 -7.48
N HIS A 61 5.24 -5.76 -6.56
CA HIS A 61 5.96 -4.82 -5.69
C HIS A 61 6.96 -5.52 -4.72
N ILE A 62 6.88 -6.84 -4.56
CA ILE A 62 7.84 -7.64 -3.77
C ILE A 62 9.21 -7.81 -4.45
N VAL A 63 9.31 -7.55 -5.75
CA VAL A 63 10.59 -7.60 -6.50
C VAL A 63 10.95 -6.25 -7.12
N PHE A 64 10.13 -5.22 -6.88
CA PHE A 64 10.20 -3.96 -7.60
C PHE A 64 9.68 -2.84 -6.72
N ASP A 65 10.37 -1.70 -6.70
CA ASP A 65 9.92 -0.49 -6.02
C ASP A 65 9.98 0.73 -6.96
N ALA A 66 9.60 1.91 -6.46
CA ALA A 66 9.59 3.12 -7.26
C ALA A 66 10.98 3.49 -7.85
N GLN A 67 12.07 3.22 -7.12
CA GLN A 67 13.44 3.50 -7.57
C GLN A 67 14.02 2.42 -8.49
N SER A 68 13.40 1.24 -8.55
CA SER A 68 13.72 0.21 -9.53
C SER A 68 13.35 0.60 -10.96
N LEU A 69 12.32 1.45 -11.13
CA LEU A 69 11.83 1.84 -12.45
C LEU A 69 12.85 2.67 -13.26
N PRO A 70 13.45 3.75 -12.73
CA PRO A 70 14.52 4.47 -13.44
C PRO A 70 15.67 3.55 -13.87
N ILE A 71 16.12 2.64 -12.99
CA ILE A 71 17.20 1.70 -13.27
C ILE A 71 16.84 0.80 -14.45
N LEU A 72 15.66 0.16 -14.40
CA LEU A 72 15.17 -0.70 -15.47
C LEU A 72 15.05 0.05 -16.81
N LEU A 73 14.59 1.30 -16.78
CA LEU A 73 14.44 2.11 -17.98
C LEU A 73 15.77 2.54 -18.58
N ASP A 74 16.77 2.82 -17.75
CA ASP A 74 18.12 3.14 -18.22
C ASP A 74 18.76 1.93 -18.89
N ASP A 75 18.69 0.75 -18.26
CA ASP A 75 19.16 -0.50 -18.87
C ASP A 75 18.44 -0.78 -20.19
N LEU A 76 17.11 -0.63 -20.22
CA LEU A 76 16.31 -0.87 -21.42
C LEU A 76 16.64 0.11 -22.56
N ARG A 77 16.94 1.38 -22.25
CA ARG A 77 17.37 2.37 -23.26
C ARG A 77 18.70 2.00 -23.90
N GLU A 78 19.67 1.65 -23.07
CA GLU A 78 21.02 1.31 -23.50
C GLU A 78 20.99 0.09 -24.42
N GLU A 79 20.33 -0.98 -23.97
CA GLU A 79 20.20 -2.21 -24.74
C GLU A 79 19.39 -2.02 -26.03
N TYR A 80 18.29 -1.25 -25.98
CA TYR A 80 17.48 -0.98 -27.16
C TYR A 80 18.26 -0.19 -28.23
N ALA A 81 19.07 0.80 -27.81
CA ALA A 81 19.91 1.59 -28.72
C ALA A 81 21.05 0.76 -29.33
N ALA A 82 21.60 -0.19 -28.58
CA ALA A 82 22.64 -1.10 -29.05
C ALA A 82 22.14 -2.19 -30.03
N GLY A 83 20.83 -2.28 -30.27
CA GLY A 83 20.23 -3.34 -31.07
C GLY A 83 20.08 -4.68 -30.33
N GLY A 84 20.20 -4.64 -28.99
CA GLY A 84 20.23 -5.79 -28.10
C GLY A 84 21.62 -6.43 -28.03
N SER A 85 22.18 -6.51 -26.83
CA SER A 85 23.44 -7.22 -26.57
C SER A 85 23.21 -8.55 -25.82
N GLU A 86 24.23 -9.41 -25.77
CA GLU A 86 24.22 -10.51 -24.80
C GLU A 86 24.34 -9.93 -23.39
N ALA A 87 23.41 -10.29 -22.51
CA ALA A 87 23.41 -9.83 -21.13
C ALA A 87 24.76 -10.16 -20.45
N GLY A 88 25.46 -9.11 -20.00
CA GLY A 88 26.68 -9.24 -19.23
C GLY A 88 26.47 -9.93 -17.88
N ALA A 89 27.55 -10.13 -17.12
CA ALA A 89 27.45 -10.65 -15.76
C ALA A 89 26.55 -9.72 -14.93
N PRO A 90 25.57 -10.26 -14.16
CA PRO A 90 24.70 -9.42 -13.36
C PRO A 90 25.53 -8.67 -12.32
N GLY A 91 25.23 -7.38 -12.14
CA GLY A 91 25.80 -6.58 -11.04
C GLY A 91 25.34 -7.08 -9.67
N ARG A 92 25.50 -6.25 -8.64
CA ARG A 92 24.99 -6.54 -7.29
C ARG A 92 23.51 -6.91 -7.35
N GLN A 93 23.12 -7.90 -6.56
CA GLN A 93 21.74 -8.39 -6.51
C GLN A 93 21.06 -8.04 -5.19
N PHE A 94 19.74 -7.94 -5.19
CA PHE A 94 18.96 -7.65 -3.98
C PHE A 94 19.27 -8.58 -2.80
N ARG A 95 19.54 -9.87 -3.06
CA ARG A 95 19.94 -10.82 -2.00
C ARG A 95 21.19 -10.41 -1.22
N GLU A 96 22.11 -9.70 -1.88
CA GLU A 96 23.34 -9.21 -1.24
C GLU A 96 23.03 -8.01 -0.35
N LEU A 97 22.11 -7.12 -0.78
CA LEU A 97 21.60 -6.01 0.03
C LEU A 97 20.78 -6.53 1.23
N ALA A 98 19.93 -7.53 1.02
CA ALA A 98 19.14 -8.17 2.07
C ALA A 98 20.06 -8.76 3.16
N ALA A 99 21.10 -9.50 2.75
CA ALA A 99 22.03 -10.13 3.69
C ALA A 99 22.75 -9.14 4.62
N VAL A 100 23.03 -7.91 4.15
CA VAL A 100 23.67 -6.87 4.96
C VAL A 100 22.67 -6.03 5.78
N THR A 101 21.38 -6.06 5.45
CA THR A 101 20.33 -5.31 6.17
C THR A 101 19.60 -6.13 7.22
N GLU A 102 19.53 -7.46 7.07
CA GLU A 102 18.95 -8.39 8.06
C GLU A 102 19.65 -8.41 9.43
N ARG A 103 20.87 -7.85 9.51
CA ARG A 103 21.64 -7.77 10.76
C ARG A 103 21.95 -6.30 11.07
N PRO A 104 20.97 -5.55 11.60
CA PRO A 104 21.17 -4.16 11.95
C PRO A 104 22.23 -4.01 13.05
N ALA A 105 22.92 -2.87 13.07
CA ALA A 105 23.82 -2.53 14.16
C ALA A 105 23.02 -2.46 15.49
N PRO A 106 23.44 -3.16 16.55
CA PRO A 106 22.71 -3.20 17.82
C PRO A 106 22.47 -1.80 18.42
N GLU A 107 23.42 -0.88 18.28
CA GLU A 107 23.28 0.48 18.81
C GLU A 107 22.20 1.27 18.08
N ALA A 108 22.11 1.14 16.75
CA ALA A 108 21.09 1.81 15.95
C ALA A 108 19.69 1.25 16.24
N LEU A 109 19.56 -0.08 16.38
CA LEU A 109 18.30 -0.70 16.79
C LEU A 109 17.87 -0.23 18.19
N ALA A 110 18.81 -0.16 19.13
CA ALA A 110 18.53 0.29 20.49
C ALA A 110 18.09 1.77 20.53
N ARG A 111 18.77 2.66 19.81
CA ARG A 111 18.38 4.08 19.69
C ARG A 111 16.96 4.23 19.15
N TRP A 112 16.65 3.62 18.01
CA TRP A 112 15.33 3.77 17.41
C TRP A 112 14.22 3.13 18.27
N THR A 113 14.52 2.00 18.92
CA THR A 113 13.60 1.40 19.91
C THR A 113 13.32 2.36 21.05
N ASP A 114 14.33 3.06 21.56
CA ASP A 114 14.15 4.05 22.64
C ASP A 114 13.29 5.24 22.17
N THR A 115 13.58 5.78 20.98
CA THR A 115 12.81 6.88 20.35
C THR A 115 11.31 6.58 20.25
N LEU A 116 10.93 5.34 19.95
CA LEU A 116 9.53 4.95 19.78
C LEU A 116 8.87 4.34 21.01
N ARG A 117 9.61 4.14 22.12
CA ARG A 117 9.11 3.44 23.32
C ARG A 117 7.85 4.08 23.89
N ASP A 118 7.85 5.41 23.99
CA ASP A 118 6.73 6.18 24.54
C ASP A 118 5.82 6.78 23.47
N ALA A 119 6.10 6.51 22.20
CA ALA A 119 5.29 6.96 21.08
C ALA A 119 3.98 6.17 21.02
N PRO A 120 2.85 6.79 20.62
CA PRO A 120 1.63 6.06 20.42
C PRO A 120 1.79 5.08 19.26
N SER A 121 1.48 3.81 19.48
CA SER A 121 1.52 2.78 18.42
C SER A 121 0.40 2.94 17.39
N ARG A 122 -0.54 3.87 17.62
CA ARG A 122 -1.68 4.17 16.74
C ARG A 122 -2.12 5.60 16.88
N LEU A 123 -2.63 6.13 15.78
CA LEU A 123 -3.40 7.35 15.77
C LEU A 123 -4.86 7.00 16.08
N GLY A 124 -5.44 7.64 17.10
CA GLY A 124 -6.83 7.41 17.55
C GLY A 124 -7.88 7.98 16.59
N LEU A 125 -7.85 7.53 15.33
CA LEU A 125 -8.71 7.98 14.25
C LEU A 125 -10.14 7.48 14.41
N ALA A 126 -11.12 8.37 14.28
CA ALA A 126 -12.54 8.05 14.25
C ALA A 126 -12.89 7.30 12.96
N ALA A 127 -12.83 5.97 13.01
CA ALA A 127 -13.30 5.14 11.90
C ALA A 127 -14.81 5.32 11.68
N PRO A 128 -15.29 5.29 10.43
CA PRO A 128 -16.72 5.42 10.16
C PRO A 128 -17.48 4.20 10.72
N ALA A 129 -18.71 4.44 11.17
CA ALA A 129 -19.58 3.38 11.71
C ALA A 129 -19.87 2.28 10.67
N VAL A 130 -19.87 2.64 9.38
CA VAL A 130 -19.97 1.73 8.24
C VAL A 130 -18.73 1.95 7.39
N PRO A 131 -17.94 0.89 7.07
CA PRO A 131 -16.79 1.02 6.20
C PRO A 131 -17.14 1.66 4.85
N GLU A 132 -16.43 2.71 4.49
CA GLU A 132 -16.55 3.39 3.20
C GLU A 132 -15.56 2.79 2.18
N PRO A 133 -15.77 3.00 0.87
CA PRO A 133 -14.78 2.65 -0.14
C PRO A 133 -13.44 3.35 0.10
N HIS A 134 -12.33 2.65 -0.18
CA HIS A 134 -11.03 3.29 -0.28
C HIS A 134 -11.02 4.29 -1.44
N GLY A 135 -10.20 5.33 -1.35
CA GLY A 135 -10.16 6.33 -2.40
C GLY A 135 -8.97 7.26 -2.34
N THR A 136 -8.96 8.21 -3.25
CA THR A 136 -7.96 9.27 -3.34
C THR A 136 -8.63 10.63 -3.41
N VAL A 137 -8.08 11.60 -2.70
CA VAL A 137 -8.49 13.01 -2.74
C VAL A 137 -7.30 13.84 -3.20
N PRO A 138 -7.41 14.60 -4.31
CA PRO A 138 -6.31 15.47 -4.76
C PRO A 138 -6.09 16.64 -3.78
N ILE A 139 -4.83 17.06 -3.65
CA ILE A 139 -4.46 18.22 -2.83
C ILE A 139 -4.25 19.42 -3.75
N ALA A 140 -5.02 20.49 -3.53
CA ALA A 140 -4.91 21.74 -4.28
C ALA A 140 -3.73 22.59 -3.77
N LEU A 141 -2.52 22.23 -4.17
CA LEU A 141 -1.29 22.94 -3.77
C LEU A 141 -1.08 24.23 -4.59
N PRO A 142 -0.84 25.39 -3.94
CA PRO A 142 -0.55 26.64 -4.64
C PRO A 142 0.75 26.59 -5.44
N ASP A 143 0.76 27.30 -6.56
CA ASP A 143 1.99 27.53 -7.32
C ASP A 143 3.00 28.37 -6.51
N GLY A 144 4.29 28.20 -6.81
CA GLY A 144 5.37 28.95 -6.16
C GLY A 144 5.66 28.57 -4.71
N LEU A 145 5.00 27.55 -4.15
CA LEU A 145 5.18 27.14 -2.76
C LEU A 145 6.63 26.73 -2.42
N LEU A 146 7.29 25.98 -3.31
CA LEU A 146 8.71 25.63 -3.17
C LEU A 146 9.62 26.87 -3.12
N ARG A 147 9.27 27.91 -3.89
CA ARG A 147 10.00 29.18 -3.89
C ARG A 147 9.80 29.92 -2.57
N ARG A 148 8.58 29.93 -2.05
CA ARG A 148 8.23 30.55 -0.76
C ARG A 148 8.89 29.85 0.43
N MET A 149 9.12 28.53 0.35
CA MET A 149 9.84 27.78 1.40
C MET A 149 11.34 28.07 1.44
N ARG A 150 11.95 28.49 0.33
CA ARG A 150 13.41 28.62 0.19
C ARG A 150 14.09 29.44 1.30
N PRO A 151 13.59 30.63 1.71
CA PRO A 151 14.20 31.38 2.80
C PRO A 151 14.20 30.63 4.13
N LEU A 152 13.13 29.88 4.41
CA LEU A 152 13.05 29.03 5.61
C LEU A 152 14.01 27.85 5.54
N GLN A 153 14.09 27.21 4.39
CA GLN A 153 15.00 26.09 4.14
C GLN A 153 16.46 26.50 4.39
N GLU A 154 16.85 27.68 3.92
CA GLU A 154 18.19 28.24 4.13
C GLU A 154 18.42 28.64 5.60
N ARG A 155 17.43 29.28 6.24
CA ARG A 155 17.54 29.75 7.63
C ARG A 155 17.60 28.62 8.66
N LEU A 156 16.79 27.58 8.49
CA LEU A 156 16.65 26.47 9.46
C LEU A 156 17.31 25.17 9.00
N GLY A 157 17.95 25.14 7.82
CA GLY A 157 18.56 23.92 7.28
C GLY A 157 17.53 22.83 6.96
N MET A 158 16.32 23.21 6.56
CA MET A 158 15.22 22.27 6.31
C MET A 158 15.09 21.93 4.82
N SER A 159 14.66 20.71 4.51
CA SER A 159 14.14 20.38 3.19
C SER A 159 12.67 20.77 3.05
N TRP A 160 12.18 20.94 1.82
CA TRP A 160 10.75 21.12 1.56
C TRP A 160 9.92 19.97 2.15
N PHE A 161 10.50 18.76 2.18
CA PHE A 161 9.87 17.56 2.73
C PHE A 161 9.69 17.67 4.26
N MET A 162 10.67 18.24 4.97
CA MET A 162 10.55 18.49 6.41
C MET A 162 9.48 19.55 6.71
N VAL A 163 9.39 20.61 5.90
CA VAL A 163 8.32 21.62 6.03
C VAL A 163 6.94 20.99 5.77
N ALA A 164 6.84 20.13 4.74
CA ALA A 164 5.64 19.35 4.45
C ALA A 164 5.25 18.40 5.59
N SER A 165 6.22 17.71 6.16
CA SER A 165 6.05 16.83 7.32
C SER A 165 5.51 17.60 8.53
N ALA A 166 6.07 18.77 8.80
CA ALA A 166 5.64 19.63 9.90
C ALA A 166 4.21 20.14 9.66
N ALA A 167 3.89 20.64 8.47
CA ALA A 167 2.54 21.08 8.15
C ALA A 167 1.50 19.97 8.31
N LEU A 168 1.82 18.74 7.87
CA LEU A 168 0.92 17.59 7.95
C LEU A 168 0.68 17.18 9.41
N THR A 169 1.76 17.02 10.17
CA THR A 169 1.68 16.56 11.57
C THR A 169 1.06 17.62 12.48
N ALA A 170 1.30 18.91 12.24
CA ALA A 170 0.60 20.00 12.93
C ALA A 170 -0.92 19.96 12.69
N LEU A 171 -1.34 19.77 11.44
CA LEU A 171 -2.75 19.59 11.09
C LEU A 171 -3.34 18.37 11.79
N LEU A 172 -2.62 17.25 11.83
CA LEU A 172 -3.08 16.02 12.48
C LEU A 172 -3.15 16.13 14.01
N HIS A 173 -2.17 16.78 14.66
CA HIS A 173 -2.23 17.09 16.09
C HIS A 173 -3.47 17.90 16.44
N HIS A 174 -3.81 18.90 15.61
CA HIS A 174 -5.03 19.66 15.82
C HIS A 174 -6.30 18.85 15.56
N ALA A 175 -6.35 18.15 14.43
CA ALA A 175 -7.52 17.39 13.99
C ALA A 175 -7.82 16.20 14.92
N THR A 176 -6.82 15.57 15.52
CA THR A 176 -7.00 14.50 16.51
C THR A 176 -7.09 15.03 17.94
N GLY A 177 -6.51 16.20 18.21
CA GLY A 177 -6.35 16.74 19.56
C GLY A 177 -5.32 16.00 20.41
N ASP A 178 -4.60 15.02 19.84
CA ASP A 178 -3.56 14.25 20.53
C ASP A 178 -2.24 15.06 20.54
N PRO A 179 -1.62 15.31 21.70
CA PRO A 179 -0.32 15.98 21.75
C PRO A 179 0.82 15.11 21.24
N ARG A 180 0.62 13.79 21.06
CA ARG A 180 1.65 12.87 20.55
C ARG A 180 1.11 12.09 19.37
N LEU A 181 1.87 12.00 18.29
CA LEU A 181 1.55 11.11 17.17
C LEU A 181 2.82 10.59 16.52
N THR A 182 2.67 9.66 15.59
CA THR A 182 3.75 9.23 14.71
C THR A 182 3.32 9.39 13.26
N PHE A 183 4.29 9.69 12.41
CA PHE A 183 4.14 9.52 10.96
C PHE A 183 5.37 8.78 10.44
N GLY A 184 5.24 8.13 9.28
CA GLY A 184 6.38 7.53 8.62
C GLY A 184 6.55 7.97 7.18
N PHE A 185 7.70 7.62 6.62
CA PHE A 185 7.99 7.85 5.21
C PHE A 185 8.95 6.78 4.67
N PRO A 186 8.83 6.41 3.38
CA PRO A 186 9.74 5.49 2.75
C PRO A 186 11.10 6.15 2.50
N VAL A 187 12.17 5.37 2.67
CA VAL A 187 13.55 5.77 2.41
C VAL A 187 14.26 4.70 1.58
N ASP A 188 15.07 5.13 0.61
CA ASP A 188 15.88 4.22 -0.19
C ASP A 188 17.10 3.77 0.61
N THR A 189 17.42 2.48 0.53
CA THR A 189 18.57 1.87 1.22
C THR A 189 19.71 1.51 0.27
N ARG A 190 19.55 1.76 -1.04
CA ARG A 190 20.57 1.52 -2.08
C ARG A 190 21.81 2.38 -1.98
N GLU A 191 21.77 3.49 -1.23
CA GLU A 191 22.90 4.41 -1.06
C GLU A 191 24.12 3.76 -0.38
N ARG A 192 23.98 2.56 0.20
CA ARG A 192 25.15 1.78 0.64
C ARG A 192 26.02 1.42 -0.57
N ASP A 193 27.33 1.59 -0.38
CA ASP A 193 28.34 1.40 -1.43
C ASP A 193 28.06 0.15 -2.29
N ALA A 194 27.99 0.38 -3.60
CA ALA A 194 27.75 -0.61 -4.67
C ALA A 194 26.30 -1.10 -4.90
N PHE A 195 25.28 -0.64 -4.18
CA PHE A 195 23.89 -1.09 -4.39
C PHE A 195 22.99 -0.14 -5.22
N ALA A 196 23.55 0.97 -5.72
CA ALA A 196 22.81 2.02 -6.44
C ALA A 196 21.97 1.51 -7.65
N ARG A 197 22.42 0.46 -8.33
CA ARG A 197 21.73 -0.12 -9.50
C ARG A 197 20.94 -1.40 -9.20
N VAL A 198 20.68 -1.72 -7.94
CA VAL A 198 19.92 -2.92 -7.59
C VAL A 198 18.43 -2.74 -7.86
N VAL A 199 17.85 -3.61 -8.68
CA VAL A 199 16.40 -3.77 -8.81
C VAL A 199 15.90 -4.68 -7.68
N GLY A 200 14.87 -4.24 -6.94
CA GLY A 200 14.35 -4.95 -5.78
C GLY A 200 13.54 -4.05 -4.84
N PRO A 201 12.89 -4.60 -3.81
CA PRO A 201 12.19 -3.82 -2.79
C PRO A 201 13.18 -3.23 -1.78
N CYS A 202 13.97 -2.23 -2.18
CA CYS A 202 15.04 -1.67 -1.34
C CYS A 202 14.59 -0.45 -0.53
N LEU A 203 13.27 -0.26 -0.37
CA LEU A 203 12.73 0.77 0.49
C LEU A 203 12.59 0.24 1.92
N ASN A 204 13.11 0.99 2.89
CA ASN A 204 12.71 0.86 4.28
C ASN A 204 11.65 1.93 4.60
N THR A 205 10.92 1.79 5.70
CA THR A 205 10.03 2.84 6.21
C THR A 205 10.59 3.31 7.54
N VAL A 206 10.84 4.61 7.68
CA VAL A 206 11.22 5.20 8.96
C VAL A 206 10.03 5.87 9.60
N VAL A 207 10.04 5.98 10.93
CA VAL A 207 8.93 6.51 11.73
C VAL A 207 9.47 7.61 12.63
N VAL A 208 8.78 8.74 12.60
CA VAL A 208 9.11 9.93 13.38
C VAL A 208 7.99 10.18 14.38
N PRO A 209 8.26 10.13 15.70
CA PRO A 209 7.33 10.63 16.69
C PRO A 209 7.32 12.17 16.65
N THR A 210 6.14 12.77 16.77
CA THR A 210 5.98 14.21 16.90
C THR A 210 5.20 14.55 18.14
N ARG A 211 5.50 15.72 18.70
CA ARG A 211 4.83 16.28 19.87
C ARG A 211 4.41 17.72 19.62
N CYS A 212 3.18 18.06 19.97
CA CYS A 212 2.64 19.42 19.84
C CYS A 212 1.73 19.72 21.03
N ASP A 213 2.26 20.51 21.96
CA ASP A 213 1.53 21.02 23.12
C ASP A 213 0.86 22.37 22.79
N ALA A 214 -0.02 22.86 23.66
CA ALA A 214 -0.83 24.05 23.38
C ALA A 214 0.00 25.35 23.19
N ASP A 215 1.17 25.42 23.81
CA ASP A 215 2.11 26.54 23.79
C ASP A 215 3.22 26.37 22.74
N THR A 216 3.24 25.25 22.00
CA THR A 216 4.26 24.99 20.99
C THR A 216 4.17 26.01 19.87
N THR A 217 5.23 26.81 19.68
CA THR A 217 5.34 27.78 18.58
C THR A 217 5.54 27.08 17.25
N VAL A 218 5.12 27.70 16.14
CA VAL A 218 5.36 27.16 14.79
C VAL A 218 6.86 26.96 14.54
N GLY A 219 7.70 27.90 14.99
CA GLY A 219 9.16 27.80 14.88
C GLY A 219 9.74 26.60 15.63
N ALA A 220 9.39 26.42 16.91
CA ALA A 220 9.85 25.29 17.70
C ALA A 220 9.37 23.95 17.14
N PHE A 221 8.14 23.91 16.61
CA PHE A 221 7.61 22.70 15.99
C PHE A 221 8.34 22.34 14.69
N LEU A 222 8.67 23.32 13.85
CA LEU A 222 9.49 23.12 12.64
C LEU A 222 10.87 22.54 12.98
N GLU A 223 11.53 23.07 14.00
CA GLU A 223 12.83 22.58 14.47
C GLU A 223 12.73 21.15 15.02
N ALA A 224 11.74 20.87 15.87
CA ALA A 224 11.53 19.52 16.40
C ALA A 224 11.26 18.48 15.32
N VAL A 225 10.45 18.82 14.30
CA VAL A 225 10.18 17.92 13.17
C VAL A 225 11.41 17.75 12.28
N ARG A 226 12.20 18.82 12.05
CA ARG A 226 13.47 18.72 11.31
C ARG A 226 14.39 17.70 12.00
N ASP A 227 14.61 17.85 13.29
CA ASP A 227 15.53 17.04 14.06
C ASP A 227 15.04 15.58 14.10
N GLY A 228 13.75 15.35 14.37
CA GLY A 228 13.18 14.00 14.35
C GLY A 228 13.25 13.30 12.97
N VAL A 229 13.13 14.06 11.87
CA VAL A 229 13.33 13.51 10.52
C VAL A 229 14.80 13.17 10.27
N LEU A 230 15.74 14.00 10.72
CA LEU A 230 17.18 13.74 10.58
C LEU A 230 17.60 12.52 11.39
N ASP A 231 17.17 12.42 12.65
CA ASP A 231 17.42 11.27 13.51
C ASP A 231 16.91 9.97 12.87
N ALA A 232 15.67 9.99 12.35
CA ALA A 232 15.10 8.85 11.65
C ALA A 232 15.88 8.46 10.38
N LEU A 233 16.51 9.42 9.70
CA LEU A 233 17.37 9.16 8.54
C LEU A 233 18.72 8.54 8.92
N GLU A 234 19.24 8.78 10.13
CA GLU A 234 20.45 8.11 10.61
C GLU A 234 20.22 6.61 10.81
N ASP A 235 19.03 6.24 11.31
CA ASP A 235 18.65 4.85 11.58
C ASP A 235 18.01 4.14 10.38
N ARG A 236 17.98 4.77 9.20
CA ARG A 236 17.27 4.30 7.98
C ARG A 236 17.63 2.90 7.49
N TYR A 237 18.77 2.36 7.90
CA TYR A 237 19.23 1.03 7.53
C TYR A 237 18.78 -0.08 8.48
N VAL A 238 18.20 0.26 9.63
CA VAL A 238 17.59 -0.72 10.53
C VAL A 238 16.22 -1.10 9.96
N PRO A 239 15.94 -2.36 9.62
CA PRO A 239 14.62 -2.71 9.12
C PRO A 239 13.55 -2.43 10.18
N PHE A 240 12.51 -1.67 9.81
CA PHE A 240 11.46 -1.27 10.75
C PHE A 240 10.78 -2.45 11.46
N ALA A 241 10.70 -3.61 10.79
CA ALA A 241 10.17 -4.83 11.37
C ALA A 241 10.91 -5.26 12.65
N HIS A 242 12.24 -5.07 12.72
CA HIS A 242 13.03 -5.38 13.93
C HIS A 242 12.74 -4.41 15.07
N VAL A 243 12.46 -3.13 14.77
CA VAL A 243 12.06 -2.14 15.78
C VAL A 243 10.70 -2.50 16.38
N VAL A 244 9.73 -2.86 15.52
CA VAL A 244 8.41 -3.32 15.97
C VAL A 244 8.51 -4.62 16.77
N GLU A 245 9.37 -5.55 16.36
CA GLU A 245 9.63 -6.80 17.09
C GLU A 245 10.22 -6.52 18.48
N ALA A 246 11.20 -5.62 18.58
CA ALA A 246 11.83 -5.24 19.85
C ALA A 246 10.87 -4.52 20.80
N LEU A 247 9.99 -3.67 20.28
CA LEU A 247 8.98 -2.93 21.07
C LEU A 247 7.78 -3.78 21.45
N ASN A 248 7.44 -4.77 20.62
CA ASN A 248 6.27 -5.64 20.75
C ASN A 248 4.96 -4.90 21.13
N PRO A 249 4.55 -3.87 20.36
CA PRO A 249 3.35 -3.10 20.67
C PRO A 249 2.07 -3.93 20.47
N PRO A 250 0.93 -3.51 21.03
CA PRO A 250 -0.36 -4.15 20.79
C PRO A 250 -0.69 -4.23 19.29
N ARG A 251 -0.84 -5.45 18.77
CA ARG A 251 -1.15 -5.70 17.35
C ARG A 251 -2.65 -5.65 17.12
N VAL A 252 -3.07 -5.15 15.96
CA VAL A 252 -4.44 -5.29 15.46
C VAL A 252 -4.40 -5.60 13.98
N ALA A 253 -5.31 -6.47 13.58
CA ALA A 253 -5.46 -6.92 12.21
C ALA A 253 -5.61 -5.73 11.24
N GLY A 254 -4.95 -5.85 10.09
CA GLY A 254 -4.99 -4.83 9.04
C GLY A 254 -4.38 -3.49 9.45
N THR A 255 -3.46 -3.47 10.41
CA THR A 255 -2.82 -2.25 10.90
C THR A 255 -1.31 -2.47 11.05
N THR A 256 -0.50 -1.44 10.81
CA THR A 256 0.94 -1.47 11.06
C THR A 256 1.22 -0.54 12.24
N PRO A 257 1.75 -1.05 13.38
CA PRO A 257 2.05 -0.20 14.53
C PRO A 257 2.91 1.00 14.14
N TYR A 258 2.61 2.15 14.74
CA TYR A 258 3.27 3.45 14.52
C TYR A 258 3.14 4.04 13.10
N LEU A 259 2.42 3.39 12.19
CA LEU A 259 2.33 3.75 10.77
C LEU A 259 0.87 3.87 10.30
N ASP A 260 0.05 4.66 10.99
CA ASP A 260 -1.28 5.01 10.48
C ASP A 260 -1.22 6.08 9.38
N VAL A 261 -0.23 6.98 9.46
CA VAL A 261 -0.02 8.06 8.50
C VAL A 261 1.35 7.95 7.85
N VAL A 262 1.37 7.97 6.52
CA VAL A 262 2.61 7.99 5.73
C VAL A 262 2.66 9.23 4.84
N LEU A 263 3.79 9.93 4.86
CA LEU A 263 4.11 10.98 3.89
C LEU A 263 5.12 10.42 2.88
N ALA A 264 4.67 10.16 1.66
CA ALA A 264 5.48 9.54 0.62
C ALA A 264 5.94 10.57 -0.42
N PRO A 265 7.25 10.87 -0.54
CA PRO A 265 7.76 11.59 -1.68
C PRO A 265 7.62 10.71 -2.93
N GLN A 266 6.99 11.24 -3.97
CA GLN A 266 6.78 10.60 -5.25
C GLN A 266 7.71 11.22 -6.29
N THR A 267 8.37 10.37 -7.08
CA THR A 267 9.11 10.81 -8.26
C THR A 267 8.16 10.85 -9.44
N ARG A 268 7.80 12.05 -9.94
CA ARG A 268 7.05 12.21 -11.20
C ARG A 268 7.99 12.79 -12.25
N ALA A 269 8.18 12.07 -13.35
CA ALA A 269 8.94 12.60 -14.47
C ALA A 269 8.16 13.77 -15.11
N HIS A 270 8.83 14.90 -15.33
CA HIS A 270 8.23 16.08 -15.99
C HIS A 270 7.72 15.74 -17.40
N THR A 271 8.45 14.86 -18.07
CA THR A 271 8.10 14.30 -19.38
C THR A 271 8.05 12.78 -19.25
N PRO A 272 7.07 12.10 -19.87
CA PRO A 272 7.04 10.65 -19.94
C PRO A 272 8.42 10.09 -20.34
N PRO A 273 9.01 9.18 -19.54
CA PRO A 273 10.28 8.57 -19.87
C PRO A 273 10.21 7.91 -21.24
N ARG A 274 11.31 7.91 -22.01
CA ARG A 274 11.33 7.34 -23.36
C ARG A 274 12.27 6.17 -23.51
N VAL A 275 12.00 5.29 -24.47
CA VAL A 275 12.92 4.25 -24.97
C VAL A 275 12.84 4.32 -26.49
N GLY A 276 13.90 4.84 -27.13
CA GLY A 276 13.80 5.28 -28.53
C GLY A 276 12.66 6.30 -28.72
N ASP A 277 11.76 6.03 -29.66
CA ASP A 277 10.57 6.84 -29.91
C ASP A 277 9.37 6.50 -29.00
N ALA A 278 9.43 5.38 -28.30
CA ALA A 278 8.36 4.93 -27.41
C ALA A 278 8.33 5.76 -26.12
N ARG A 279 7.12 6.09 -25.66
CA ARG A 279 6.89 6.79 -24.39
C ARG A 279 6.36 5.80 -23.35
N LEU A 280 6.94 5.82 -22.16
CA LEU A 280 6.40 5.12 -21.01
C LEU A 280 5.26 5.93 -20.41
N LEU A 281 4.07 5.34 -20.40
CA LEU A 281 2.89 5.93 -19.79
C LEU A 281 2.47 5.05 -18.60
N PRO A 282 2.22 5.64 -17.41
CA PRO A 282 1.63 4.88 -16.33
C PRO A 282 0.22 4.43 -16.75
N LEU A 283 -0.12 3.17 -16.46
CA LEU A 283 -1.47 2.67 -16.64
C LEU A 283 -2.27 2.97 -15.39
N GLU A 284 -3.26 3.85 -15.50
CA GLU A 284 -4.23 4.08 -14.42
C GLU A 284 -5.13 2.85 -14.29
N SER A 285 -4.91 2.04 -13.27
CA SER A 285 -5.85 1.00 -12.85
C SER A 285 -6.87 1.61 -11.89
N ALA A 286 -8.15 1.25 -12.05
CA ALA A 286 -9.20 1.58 -11.08
C ALA A 286 -8.88 1.04 -9.66
N GLN A 287 -8.05 -0.02 -9.57
CA GLN A 287 -7.51 -0.56 -8.33
C GLN A 287 -6.20 0.10 -7.89
N GLY A 288 -5.49 0.79 -8.79
CA GLY A 288 -4.20 1.46 -8.52
C GLY A 288 -4.30 2.56 -7.47
N SER A 289 -5.46 3.22 -7.38
CA SER A 289 -5.78 4.18 -6.31
C SER A 289 -6.05 3.51 -4.96
N ALA A 290 -6.55 2.27 -4.94
CA ALA A 290 -6.81 1.47 -3.74
C ALA A 290 -5.59 0.69 -3.23
N THR A 291 -4.58 0.46 -4.09
CA THR A 291 -3.40 -0.37 -3.76
C THR A 291 -2.39 0.34 -2.83
N TYR A 292 -2.49 1.66 -2.68
CA TYR A 292 -1.76 2.43 -1.65
C TYR A 292 -2.48 2.46 -0.28
N GLY A 293 -3.64 1.81 -0.14
CA GLY A 293 -4.41 1.71 1.10
C GLY A 293 -3.82 0.76 2.15
N LYS A 294 -2.49 0.62 2.25
CA LYS A 294 -1.87 -0.16 3.33
C LYS A 294 -2.06 0.53 4.69
N PHE A 295 -1.97 1.85 4.67
CA PHE A 295 -2.05 2.71 5.86
C PHE A 295 -3.39 3.44 5.89
N ALA A 296 -3.77 3.99 7.05
CA ALA A 296 -5.04 4.71 7.17
C ALA A 296 -5.05 5.93 6.23
N LEU A 297 -3.94 6.67 6.19
CA LEU A 297 -3.73 7.82 5.32
C LEU A 297 -2.32 7.78 4.72
N THR A 298 -2.22 7.86 3.39
CA THR A 298 -0.96 8.09 2.68
C THR A 298 -1.05 9.41 1.93
N VAL A 299 -0.15 10.34 2.23
CA VAL A 299 -0.03 11.63 1.55
C VAL A 299 1.11 11.51 0.54
N GLY A 300 0.79 11.47 -0.75
CA GLY A 300 1.76 11.45 -1.83
C GLY A 300 2.10 12.88 -2.27
N LEU A 301 3.38 13.26 -2.29
CA LEU A 301 3.84 14.56 -2.78
C LEU A 301 4.89 14.40 -3.87
N ALA A 302 4.71 15.06 -5.01
CA ALA A 302 5.66 15.05 -6.10
C ALA A 302 6.12 16.46 -6.46
N VAL A 303 7.43 16.60 -6.71
CA VAL A 303 8.03 17.81 -7.26
C VAL A 303 8.28 17.61 -8.75
N THR A 304 7.75 18.52 -9.56
CA THR A 304 7.93 18.52 -11.01
C THR A 304 8.34 19.93 -11.45
N GLY A 305 9.64 20.13 -11.71
CA GLY A 305 10.20 21.47 -11.90
C GLY A 305 10.08 22.30 -10.61
N GLU A 306 9.42 23.47 -10.69
CA GLU A 306 9.13 24.31 -9.51
C GLU A 306 7.75 24.05 -8.87
N ARG A 307 6.98 23.08 -9.39
CA ARG A 307 5.62 22.80 -8.92
C ARG A 307 5.59 21.63 -7.95
N LEU A 308 4.90 21.81 -6.82
CA LEU A 308 4.54 20.73 -5.91
C LEU A 308 3.11 20.26 -6.26
N SER A 309 2.92 18.95 -6.36
CA SER A 309 1.61 18.32 -6.57
C SER A 309 1.42 17.22 -5.53
N GLY A 310 0.17 16.86 -5.21
CA GLY A 310 -0.06 15.82 -4.24
C GLY A 310 -1.49 15.32 -4.16
N GLU A 311 -1.64 14.22 -3.45
CA GLU A 311 -2.89 13.50 -3.24
C GLU A 311 -2.88 12.81 -1.87
N MET A 312 -4.07 12.59 -1.33
CA MET A 312 -4.30 11.80 -0.12
C MET A 312 -5.01 10.51 -0.49
N VAL A 313 -4.33 9.38 -0.36
CA VAL A 313 -4.91 8.05 -0.47
C VAL A 313 -5.35 7.61 0.92
N TYR A 314 -6.59 7.14 1.04
CA TYR A 314 -7.16 6.78 2.33
C TYR A 314 -7.88 5.43 2.30
N ARG A 315 -7.93 4.83 3.47
CA ARG A 315 -8.74 3.66 3.77
C ARG A 315 -10.10 4.09 4.31
N GLY A 316 -11.14 3.94 3.50
CA GLY A 316 -12.53 4.23 3.90
C GLY A 316 -13.05 3.39 5.07
N ASP A 317 -12.42 2.27 5.42
CA ASP A 317 -12.72 1.52 6.64
C ASP A 317 -12.05 2.11 7.90
N ARG A 318 -11.16 3.10 7.75
CA ARG A 318 -10.40 3.73 8.84
C ARG A 318 -10.62 5.23 8.96
N LEU A 319 -10.97 5.89 7.86
CA LEU A 319 -11.18 7.33 7.77
C LEU A 319 -12.40 7.60 6.87
N PRO A 320 -13.38 8.39 7.33
CA PRO A 320 -14.47 8.82 6.47
C PRO A 320 -13.95 9.77 5.39
N VAL A 321 -14.52 9.71 4.18
CA VAL A 321 -14.06 10.53 3.05
C VAL A 321 -14.14 12.02 3.33
N ASP A 322 -15.15 12.47 4.09
CA ASP A 322 -15.35 13.90 4.40
C ASP A 322 -14.25 14.44 5.32
N ALA A 323 -13.76 13.61 6.25
CA ALA A 323 -12.58 13.94 7.05
C ALA A 323 -11.34 14.12 6.17
N VAL A 324 -11.13 13.23 5.19
CA VAL A 324 -9.97 13.30 4.28
C VAL A 324 -10.09 14.51 3.34
N ARG A 325 -11.29 14.86 2.89
CA ARG A 325 -11.54 16.09 2.11
C ARG A 325 -11.20 17.34 2.90
N GLU A 326 -11.55 17.39 4.18
CA GLU A 326 -11.20 18.52 5.04
C GLU A 326 -9.70 18.61 5.28
N LEU A 327 -9.02 17.47 5.52
CA LEU A 327 -7.56 17.43 5.59
C LEU A 327 -6.92 17.94 4.29
N ALA A 328 -7.40 17.50 3.12
CA ALA A 328 -6.90 17.93 1.82
C ALA A 328 -7.15 19.42 1.54
N ARG A 329 -8.23 19.99 2.09
CA ARG A 329 -8.54 21.43 2.02
C ARG A 329 -7.61 22.26 2.90
N LEU A 330 -7.34 21.80 4.14
CA LEU A 330 -6.56 22.55 5.13
C LEU A 330 -5.06 22.39 4.95
N TYR A 331 -4.58 21.24 4.49
CA TYR A 331 -3.15 20.95 4.38
C TYR A 331 -2.37 21.97 3.55
N PRO A 332 -2.83 22.44 2.37
CA PRO A 332 -2.17 23.52 1.63
C PRO A 332 -2.05 24.83 2.41
N LEU A 333 -3.02 25.14 3.28
CA LEU A 333 -3.03 26.35 4.09
C LEU A 333 -1.98 26.27 5.20
N PHE A 334 -1.89 25.13 5.88
CA PHE A 334 -0.81 24.86 6.83
C PHE A 334 0.55 24.95 6.15
N LEU A 335 0.69 24.32 4.97
CA LEU A 335 1.95 24.33 4.23
C LEU A 335 2.37 25.73 3.80
N ALA A 336 1.42 26.58 3.39
CA ALA A 336 1.64 27.97 3.05
C ALA A 336 2.04 28.83 4.27
N ALA A 337 1.44 28.58 5.44
CA ALA A 337 1.76 29.28 6.68
C ALA A 337 3.12 28.86 7.25
N PHE A 338 3.45 27.57 7.14
CA PHE A 338 4.73 27.03 7.58
C PHE A 338 5.89 27.48 6.69
N ALA A 339 5.66 27.78 5.41
CA ALA A 339 6.68 28.36 4.53
C ALA A 339 7.14 29.75 4.97
N GLU A 340 6.26 30.51 5.64
CA GLU A 340 6.50 31.88 6.13
C GLU A 340 6.05 31.97 7.60
N PRO A 341 6.76 31.30 8.54
CA PRO A 341 6.27 31.13 9.89
C PRO A 341 6.27 32.45 10.65
N GLY A 342 5.11 32.80 11.22
CA GLY A 342 4.98 33.88 12.19
C GLY A 342 5.32 33.45 13.62
N GLU A 343 5.06 34.33 14.59
CA GLU A 343 5.32 34.08 16.02
C GLU A 343 4.21 33.31 16.74
N SER A 344 3.17 32.88 16.02
CA SER A 344 2.02 32.17 16.59
C SER A 344 2.37 30.76 17.08
N THR A 345 1.58 30.27 18.02
CA THR A 345 1.51 28.83 18.34
C THR A 345 0.86 28.04 17.21
N VAL A 346 1.15 26.73 17.14
CA VAL A 346 0.48 25.82 16.20
C VAL A 346 -1.04 25.81 16.44
N ALA A 347 -1.48 25.88 17.70
CA ALA A 347 -2.89 25.92 18.05
C ALA A 347 -3.58 27.21 17.55
N GLN A 348 -2.95 28.37 17.73
CA GLN A 348 -3.47 29.65 17.21
C GLN A 348 -3.53 29.66 15.68
N LEU A 349 -2.49 29.16 15.02
CA LEU A 349 -2.46 29.02 13.57
C LEU A 349 -3.62 28.13 13.10
N ALA A 350 -3.79 26.95 13.68
CA ALA A 350 -4.85 26.01 13.31
C ALA A 350 -6.25 26.63 13.46
N ALA A 351 -6.49 27.34 14.56
CA ALA A 351 -7.74 28.07 14.78
C ALA A 351 -7.97 29.15 13.73
N SER A 352 -6.94 29.92 13.35
CA SER A 352 -7.03 30.95 12.30
C SER A 352 -7.36 30.40 10.91
N LEU A 353 -6.95 29.15 10.64
CA LEU A 353 -7.21 28.46 9.37
C LEU A 353 -8.58 27.77 9.35
N GLY A 354 -9.38 27.90 10.42
CA GLY A 354 -10.70 27.29 10.55
C GLY A 354 -10.67 25.78 10.76
N ALA A 355 -9.54 25.22 11.21
CA ALA A 355 -9.44 23.81 11.51
C ALA A 355 -10.24 23.50 12.78
N THR A 356 -11.04 22.43 12.78
CA THR A 356 -11.80 22.00 13.96
C THR A 356 -10.96 21.05 14.80
N ARG A 357 -10.75 21.39 16.08
CA ARG A 357 -9.95 20.55 16.99
C ARG A 357 -10.70 19.26 17.31
N GLY A 358 -10.00 18.12 17.25
CA GLY A 358 -10.56 16.82 17.62
C GLY A 358 -11.57 16.24 16.63
N ALA A 359 -11.72 16.82 15.43
CA ALA A 359 -12.62 16.33 14.38
C ALA A 359 -12.35 14.87 13.94
N LEU A 360 -11.13 14.36 14.14
CA LEU A 360 -10.73 12.99 13.81
C LEU A 360 -10.60 12.10 15.05
N ARG A 361 -10.92 12.59 16.24
CA ARG A 361 -10.72 11.84 17.47
C ARG A 361 -11.79 10.77 17.61
N ALA A 362 -11.39 9.51 17.74
CA ALA A 362 -12.28 8.46 18.19
C ALA A 362 -12.79 8.78 19.62
N GLU A 363 -14.08 8.62 19.87
CA GLU A 363 -14.60 8.66 21.24
C GLU A 363 -13.89 7.57 22.06
N VAL A 364 -13.16 8.01 23.09
CA VAL A 364 -12.52 7.09 24.03
C VAL A 364 -13.57 6.72 25.06
N ASP A 365 -14.06 5.48 25.04
CA ASP A 365 -14.73 4.92 26.22
C ASP A 365 -13.65 4.62 27.27
N PRO A 366 -13.60 5.31 28.43
CA PRO A 366 -12.50 5.18 29.39
C PRO A 366 -12.44 3.83 30.13
N GLY A 367 -13.31 2.87 29.81
CA GLY A 367 -13.51 1.65 30.61
C GLY A 367 -13.31 0.32 29.90
N THR A 368 -13.05 0.26 28.59
CA THR A 368 -13.00 -1.02 27.89
C THR A 368 -11.58 -1.42 27.51
N ALA A 369 -10.98 -2.29 28.34
CA ALA A 369 -10.23 -3.40 27.78
C ALA A 369 -11.09 -3.99 26.65
N VAL A 370 -10.51 -4.07 25.45
CA VAL A 370 -11.20 -4.53 24.23
C VAL A 370 -11.98 -5.80 24.55
N THR A 371 -13.27 -5.64 24.79
CA THR A 371 -14.20 -6.75 24.84
C THR A 371 -14.54 -6.96 23.39
N THR A 372 -13.95 -8.00 22.81
CA THR A 372 -14.27 -8.49 21.48
C THR A 372 -15.79 -8.54 21.34
N SER A 373 -16.34 -7.64 20.54
CA SER A 373 -17.75 -7.69 20.16
C SER A 373 -17.96 -8.97 19.36
N ARG A 374 -18.49 -9.99 20.03
CA ARG A 374 -18.97 -11.23 19.42
C ARG A 374 -20.23 -10.90 18.63
N ALA A 375 -20.05 -10.57 17.36
CA ALA A 375 -21.03 -10.93 16.35
C ALA A 375 -20.88 -12.43 16.10
N THR A 376 -21.53 -13.24 16.93
CA THR A 376 -21.67 -14.68 16.72
C THR A 376 -22.60 -14.87 15.51
N ALA A 377 -22.05 -14.83 14.31
CA ALA A 377 -22.64 -15.56 13.21
C ALA A 377 -22.41 -17.03 13.52
N VAL A 378 -23.44 -17.70 14.04
CA VAL A 378 -23.46 -19.16 14.20
C VAL A 378 -23.46 -19.75 12.79
N LEU A 379 -22.27 -19.98 12.26
CA LEU A 379 -22.01 -20.73 11.04
C LEU A 379 -21.10 -21.90 11.43
N ALA A 380 -21.52 -23.10 11.02
CA ALA A 380 -21.07 -24.40 11.52
C ALA A 380 -19.54 -24.56 11.69
N GLU A 381 -19.15 -25.26 12.76
CA GLU A 381 -17.76 -25.56 13.09
C GLU A 381 -17.06 -26.37 11.97
N PRO A 382 -15.76 -26.12 11.72
CA PRO A 382 -14.98 -26.91 10.77
C PRO A 382 -14.94 -28.39 11.19
N GLU A 383 -14.80 -29.30 10.22
CA GLU A 383 -14.68 -30.74 10.50
C GLU A 383 -13.58 -31.04 11.53
N ALA A 384 -13.85 -32.00 12.43
CA ALA A 384 -12.93 -32.37 13.50
C ALA A 384 -11.52 -32.66 12.96
N GLY A 385 -10.51 -31.93 13.43
CA GLY A 385 -9.10 -32.13 13.06
C GLY A 385 -8.51 -31.16 12.04
N VAL A 386 -9.31 -30.29 11.39
CA VAL A 386 -8.77 -29.27 10.46
C VAL A 386 -8.00 -28.19 11.23
N GLU A 387 -8.58 -27.66 12.31
CA GLU A 387 -7.95 -26.61 13.14
C GLU A 387 -6.62 -27.07 13.73
N GLN A 388 -6.54 -28.32 14.22
CA GLN A 388 -5.32 -28.88 14.79
C GLN A 388 -4.21 -28.99 13.74
N ARG A 389 -4.54 -29.35 12.49
CA ARG A 389 -3.57 -29.41 11.39
C ARG A 389 -3.10 -28.01 10.97
N VAL A 390 -4.02 -27.03 10.89
CA VAL A 390 -3.66 -25.64 10.61
C VAL A 390 -2.74 -25.09 11.71
N ALA A 391 -3.06 -25.34 12.98
CA ALA A 391 -2.23 -24.94 14.12
C ALA A 391 -0.82 -25.57 14.09
N ALA A 392 -0.72 -26.84 13.68
CA ALA A 392 0.58 -27.52 13.53
C ALA A 392 1.44 -26.91 12.41
N ILE A 393 0.82 -26.56 11.28
CA ILE A 393 1.53 -25.88 10.18
C ILE A 393 1.98 -24.48 10.62
N TRP A 394 1.12 -23.76 11.36
CA TRP A 394 1.51 -22.49 12.01
C TRP A 394 2.73 -22.64 12.90
N ALA A 395 2.70 -23.60 13.81
CA ALA A 395 3.81 -23.83 14.73
C ALA A 395 5.11 -24.10 13.96
N SER A 396 5.06 -24.90 12.89
CA SER A 396 6.21 -25.17 12.03
C SER A 396 6.75 -23.91 11.34
N VAL A 397 5.88 -23.08 10.75
CA VAL A 397 6.28 -21.86 10.03
C VAL A 397 6.81 -20.78 10.97
N LEU A 398 6.27 -20.72 12.18
CA LEU A 398 6.64 -19.75 13.19
C LEU A 398 7.84 -20.21 14.04
N GLY A 399 8.24 -21.48 13.96
CA GLY A 399 9.30 -22.07 14.77
C GLY A 399 8.89 -22.30 16.23
N LEU A 400 7.60 -22.54 16.49
CA LEU A 400 7.05 -22.80 17.82
C LEU A 400 7.12 -24.29 18.17
N ASP A 401 7.21 -24.58 19.48
CA ASP A 401 7.09 -25.94 20.02
C ASP A 401 5.70 -26.52 19.67
N PRO A 402 5.60 -27.72 19.04
CA PRO A 402 4.33 -28.38 18.74
C PRO A 402 3.42 -28.58 19.95
N ALA A 403 3.98 -28.70 21.16
CA ALA A 403 3.21 -28.81 22.41
C ALA A 403 2.55 -27.48 22.84
N ARG A 404 2.91 -26.36 22.18
CA ARG A 404 2.38 -25.01 22.40
C ARG A 404 1.71 -24.46 21.12
N ALA A 405 1.12 -25.34 20.32
CA ALA A 405 0.42 -24.96 19.10
C ALA A 405 -0.66 -23.90 19.40
N PRO A 406 -0.76 -22.81 18.61
CA PRO A 406 -1.71 -21.74 18.89
C PRO A 406 -3.16 -22.21 18.81
N GLY A 407 -4.01 -21.73 19.72
CA GLY A 407 -5.44 -22.08 19.76
C GLY A 407 -6.23 -21.47 18.59
N ALA A 408 -7.49 -21.87 18.42
CA ALA A 408 -8.36 -21.46 17.31
C ALA A 408 -8.46 -19.93 17.12
N GLU A 409 -8.46 -19.17 18.21
CA GLU A 409 -8.55 -17.70 18.19
C GLU A 409 -7.18 -17.01 18.19
N ALA A 410 -6.08 -17.75 18.30
CA ALA A 410 -4.76 -17.16 18.22
C ALA A 410 -4.57 -16.51 16.85
N ASN A 411 -3.92 -15.34 16.82
CA ASN A 411 -3.61 -14.62 15.59
C ASN A 411 -2.19 -14.93 15.10
N PHE A 412 -2.01 -15.06 13.78
CA PHE A 412 -0.74 -15.47 13.18
C PHE A 412 0.37 -14.48 13.51
N PHE A 413 0.02 -13.20 13.43
CA PHE A 413 0.95 -12.12 13.66
C PHE A 413 1.29 -12.00 15.15
N ASP A 414 0.35 -12.24 16.05
CA ASP A 414 0.59 -12.22 17.49
C ASP A 414 1.58 -13.32 17.93
N CYS A 415 1.63 -14.43 17.18
CA CYS A 415 2.53 -15.54 17.42
C CYS A 415 3.92 -15.40 16.77
N GLY A 416 4.31 -14.19 16.33
CA GLY A 416 5.61 -13.93 15.69
C GLY A 416 5.61 -14.10 14.16
N GLY A 417 4.43 -14.10 13.54
CA GLY A 417 4.25 -14.10 12.09
C GLY A 417 4.64 -12.76 11.45
N THR A 418 5.12 -12.83 10.21
CA THR A 418 5.37 -11.69 9.32
C THR A 418 4.69 -11.95 7.98
N SER A 419 4.56 -10.95 7.10
CA SER A 419 3.96 -11.15 5.77
C SER A 419 4.70 -12.23 4.94
N LEU A 420 6.02 -12.32 5.06
CA LEU A 420 6.82 -13.37 4.40
C LEU A 420 6.52 -14.75 4.99
N LYS A 421 6.40 -14.85 6.32
CA LYS A 421 5.98 -16.09 6.98
C LYS A 421 4.53 -16.44 6.61
N LEU A 422 3.66 -15.47 6.36
CA LEU A 422 2.28 -15.72 5.95
C LEU A 422 2.20 -16.25 4.51
N VAL A 423 3.08 -15.80 3.61
CA VAL A 423 3.24 -16.41 2.28
C VAL A 423 3.78 -17.84 2.39
N THR A 424 4.76 -18.07 3.26
CA THR A 424 5.28 -19.44 3.53
C THR A 424 4.19 -20.34 4.09
N LEU A 425 3.38 -19.81 5.00
CA LEU A 425 2.22 -20.49 5.56
C LEU A 425 1.18 -20.82 4.49
N HIS A 426 0.87 -19.88 3.61
CA HIS A 426 -0.08 -20.07 2.52
C HIS A 426 0.32 -21.26 1.63
N ALA A 427 1.61 -21.34 1.25
CA ALA A 427 2.17 -22.47 0.51
C ALA A 427 1.94 -23.81 1.23
N GLU A 428 2.28 -23.85 2.52
CA GLU A 428 2.17 -25.07 3.33
C GLU A 428 0.72 -25.49 3.56
N LEU A 429 -0.22 -24.53 3.71
CA LEU A 429 -1.65 -24.81 3.81
C LEU A 429 -2.21 -25.37 2.49
N CYS A 430 -1.91 -24.73 1.35
CA CYS A 430 -2.35 -25.22 0.04
C CYS A 430 -1.83 -26.64 -0.22
N ARG A 431 -0.56 -26.90 0.11
CA ARG A 431 0.08 -28.21 -0.02
C ARG A 431 -0.54 -29.26 0.90
N ALA A 432 -0.75 -28.94 2.17
CA ALA A 432 -1.20 -29.91 3.17
C ALA A 432 -2.67 -30.32 2.97
N PHE A 433 -3.50 -29.44 2.42
CA PHE A 433 -4.93 -29.66 2.26
C PHE A 433 -5.37 -29.84 0.81
N GLY A 434 -4.47 -29.69 -0.17
CA GLY A 434 -4.79 -29.85 -1.59
C GLY A 434 -5.76 -28.80 -2.11
N THR A 435 -5.74 -27.60 -1.53
CA THR A 435 -6.66 -26.50 -1.87
C THR A 435 -5.92 -25.35 -2.55
N GLU A 436 -6.53 -24.73 -3.56
CA GLU A 436 -6.04 -23.47 -4.12
C GLU A 436 -6.70 -22.30 -3.39
N LEU A 437 -5.95 -21.66 -2.49
CA LEU A 437 -6.43 -20.48 -1.75
C LEU A 437 -5.83 -19.20 -2.34
N PRO A 438 -6.62 -18.15 -2.60
CA PRO A 438 -6.05 -16.84 -2.89
C PRO A 438 -5.31 -16.31 -1.65
N VAL A 439 -4.03 -15.94 -1.79
CA VAL A 439 -3.20 -15.46 -0.67
C VAL A 439 -3.84 -14.27 0.07
N GLN A 440 -4.57 -13.42 -0.65
CA GLN A 440 -5.33 -12.30 -0.09
C GLN A 440 -6.31 -12.74 1.01
N ARG A 441 -6.98 -13.88 0.84
CA ARG A 441 -7.94 -14.41 1.82
C ARG A 441 -7.26 -14.82 3.12
N LEU A 442 -6.00 -15.21 3.05
CA LEU A 442 -5.16 -15.54 4.21
C LEU A 442 -4.71 -14.28 4.96
N PHE A 443 -4.50 -13.16 4.27
CA PHE A 443 -4.30 -11.84 4.90
C PHE A 443 -5.56 -11.32 5.61
N GLU A 444 -6.74 -11.69 5.12
CA GLU A 444 -8.04 -11.34 5.74
C GLU A 444 -8.41 -12.29 6.90
N SER A 445 -7.92 -13.53 6.87
CA SER A 445 -8.27 -14.60 7.81
C SER A 445 -7.07 -14.97 8.68
N THR A 446 -6.79 -14.16 9.71
CA THR A 446 -5.49 -14.20 10.42
C THR A 446 -5.47 -15.09 11.68
N THR A 447 -6.55 -15.80 11.99
CA THR A 447 -6.62 -16.76 13.12
C THR A 447 -6.62 -18.21 12.65
N VAL A 448 -6.19 -19.15 13.50
CA VAL A 448 -6.21 -20.60 13.20
C VAL A 448 -7.60 -21.05 12.76
N GLY A 449 -8.65 -20.66 13.49
CA GLY A 449 -10.03 -21.03 13.18
C GLY A 449 -10.55 -20.39 11.89
N ALA A 450 -10.17 -19.15 11.59
CA ALA A 450 -10.54 -18.49 10.33
C ALA A 450 -9.85 -19.16 9.13
N MET A 451 -8.57 -19.51 9.26
CA MET A 451 -7.83 -20.24 8.23
C MET A 451 -8.34 -21.67 8.06
N ALA A 452 -8.67 -22.36 9.16
CA ALA A 452 -9.27 -23.70 9.11
C ALA A 452 -10.61 -23.72 8.36
N ARG A 453 -11.45 -22.70 8.56
CA ARG A 453 -12.69 -22.53 7.79
C ARG A 453 -12.40 -22.27 6.30
N LEU A 454 -11.43 -21.41 6.01
CA LEU A 454 -11.02 -21.08 4.64
C LEU A 454 -10.52 -22.32 3.87
N VAL A 455 -9.77 -23.18 4.55
CA VAL A 455 -9.21 -24.41 3.99
C VAL A 455 -10.25 -25.55 3.91
N ALA A 456 -11.17 -25.65 4.87
CA ALA A 456 -12.24 -26.65 4.86
C ALA A 456 -13.29 -26.39 3.76
N ARG A 457 -13.47 -25.13 3.38
CA ARG A 457 -14.33 -24.72 2.26
C ARG A 457 -13.60 -23.66 1.43
N PRO A 458 -12.73 -24.07 0.49
CA PRO A 458 -12.24 -23.16 -0.52
C PRO A 458 -13.43 -22.82 -1.42
N GLU A 459 -14.26 -21.84 -1.05
CA GLU A 459 -15.29 -21.36 -1.96
C GLU A 459 -14.60 -20.92 -3.25
N SER A 460 -15.02 -21.50 -4.37
CA SER A 460 -14.65 -21.02 -5.69
C SER A 460 -14.96 -19.52 -5.79
N PRO A 461 -14.22 -18.76 -6.62
CA PRO A 461 -14.51 -17.34 -6.82
C PRO A 461 -16.00 -17.16 -7.12
N PRO A 462 -16.62 -16.02 -6.74
CA PRO A 462 -17.98 -15.75 -7.16
C PRO A 462 -18.00 -15.89 -8.68
N VAL A 463 -18.67 -16.94 -9.17
CA VAL A 463 -19.01 -17.05 -10.58
C VAL A 463 -19.76 -15.77 -10.88
N ALA A 464 -19.15 -14.88 -11.66
CA ALA A 464 -19.86 -13.77 -12.26
C ALA A 464 -21.15 -14.36 -12.82
N ALA A 465 -22.31 -13.92 -12.30
CA ALA A 465 -23.60 -14.48 -12.61
C ALA A 465 -23.78 -14.56 -14.12
N GLY A 466 -23.50 -15.74 -14.67
CA GLY A 466 -23.37 -16.02 -16.07
C GLY A 466 -24.37 -17.08 -16.45
N SER A 467 -25.62 -16.62 -16.61
CA SER A 467 -26.69 -17.20 -17.42
C SER A 467 -27.33 -18.51 -16.95
N ARG A 468 -28.67 -18.51 -16.89
CA ARG A 468 -29.48 -19.63 -17.40
C ARG A 468 -30.66 -19.11 -18.21
N SER A 469 -30.50 -19.15 -19.53
CA SER A 469 -31.41 -19.82 -20.47
C SER A 469 -32.92 -19.64 -20.21
N GLY A 470 -33.50 -18.65 -20.87
CA GLY A 470 -34.91 -18.67 -21.27
C GLY A 470 -35.02 -19.30 -22.65
N ASP A 471 -35.19 -20.62 -22.67
CA ASP A 471 -35.63 -21.41 -23.81
C ASP A 471 -37.06 -20.95 -24.17
N LEU A 472 -37.18 -20.05 -25.16
CA LEU A 472 -38.44 -19.53 -25.70
C LEU A 472 -38.46 -19.73 -27.21
N ASP A 473 -38.37 -20.99 -27.66
CA ASP A 473 -38.80 -21.36 -29.02
C ASP A 473 -39.17 -22.86 -29.11
N ALA A 474 -40.18 -23.30 -28.35
CA ALA A 474 -40.76 -24.64 -28.53
C ALA A 474 -42.22 -24.83 -28.05
N ARG A 475 -42.98 -23.77 -27.74
CA ARG A 475 -44.40 -23.90 -27.30
C ARG A 475 -45.38 -22.93 -27.94
N ALA A 476 -45.16 -22.59 -29.22
CA ALA A 476 -46.13 -21.87 -30.06
C ALA A 476 -46.65 -22.74 -31.23
N ALA A 477 -46.91 -24.03 -31.01
CA ALA A 477 -47.53 -24.89 -32.02
C ALA A 477 -48.26 -26.09 -31.38
N ALA A 478 -49.41 -25.85 -30.73
CA ALA A 478 -50.54 -26.79 -30.65
C ALA A 478 -51.56 -26.32 -29.59
N ARG A 479 -52.59 -25.58 -30.04
CA ARG A 479 -53.99 -25.62 -29.57
C ARG A 479 -54.64 -24.25 -29.76
N ARG A 480 -55.10 -23.98 -30.99
CA ARG A 480 -56.39 -23.35 -31.30
C ARG A 480 -56.69 -23.53 -32.79
N ARG A 481 -57.12 -24.75 -33.13
CA ARG A 481 -58.05 -24.96 -34.25
C ARG A 481 -59.44 -24.61 -33.72
N THR A 482 -60.16 -23.81 -34.52
CA THR A 482 -61.57 -23.36 -34.54
C THR A 482 -61.57 -21.82 -34.52
N ARG A 483 -61.96 -21.06 -35.54
CA ARG A 483 -62.91 -21.28 -36.65
C ARG A 483 -62.67 -20.14 -37.68
N ARG A 484 -62.65 -20.45 -38.99
CA ARG A 484 -62.82 -19.52 -40.13
C ARG A 484 -64.31 -19.10 -40.24
N PRO A 485 -64.78 -18.21 -41.15
CA PRO A 485 -64.09 -17.38 -42.16
C PRO A 485 -64.63 -15.93 -42.33
N GLY A 486 -64.05 -15.16 -43.27
CA GLY A 486 -64.68 -13.98 -43.91
C GLY A 486 -63.64 -12.93 -44.33
N THR A 487 -63.23 -12.87 -45.60
CA THR A 487 -63.62 -11.84 -46.61
C THR A 487 -63.27 -10.39 -46.18
N GLY A 488 -62.51 -9.55 -46.87
CA GLY A 488 -61.87 -9.56 -48.19
C GLY A 488 -61.28 -8.15 -48.49
N GLY A 489 -60.68 -7.96 -49.68
CA GLY A 489 -60.29 -6.66 -50.29
C GLY A 489 -58.86 -6.24 -49.94
N ARG A 490 -57.90 -6.18 -50.88
CA ARG A 490 -57.67 -5.16 -51.95
C ARG A 490 -57.51 -3.76 -51.34
N VAL A 491 -56.44 -3.00 -51.55
CA VAL A 491 -55.44 -2.88 -52.64
C VAL A 491 -54.09 -2.56 -52.03
#